data_AF-A0AAV4IT37-F1
#
_entry.id   AF-A0AAV4IT37-F1
#
_cell.length_a   1.000
_cell.length_b   1.000
_cell.length_c   1.000
_cell.angle_alpha   90.00
_cell.angle_beta   90.00
_cell.angle_gamma   90.00
#
_symmetry.space_group_name_H-M   'P 1'
#
loop_
_entity.id
_entity.type
_entity.pdbx_description
1 polymer ?
#
loop_
_entity_poly.entity_id
_entity_poly.type
_entity_poly.pdbx_seq_one_letter_code
_entity_poly.pdbx_strand_id
1 'polypeptide(L)'
;MLLTPAMYAHMTHHMMAFATGRVCVALEGGYCIQSLAEGCALTLRALLQDPCPKLLETGEPCESITNTILNVVKVLRPHWNCFAYYKSTSRSQMCPFTEVNSMPPMEGIEFSTSENRPEKFELIDYPRQDRHETKRLRKIIQNLVSKTDLSVSETRCSYVFDANMRAHQQGGHPEQPDRISAIYTRLSEWNLLKRLLRVPSRFAKKAELLRIHSEEYIQDLVATETMEEEELSSFPMRKLYMSIYMNKRSLYCALLSCGSVLNLVEAILTKQTQSGVAIVRPPGHHAECTKAMGFCFFNNVAVAAKFAQHHFSLKRILIVDWDVHHGNATQHQFYDDPSVLYISLHRFDGGFFFPGSQDGNIDKCGEGAGLGYNVNIAWSGGRMGDAEYITAFTQIIMPIAYQFNPELVLVSAGFDAAVGDPLGNYRVTPACYSHMTHMLMGLANGRLALILEGGYNLMSISESMAMCTSVLLGEPCPMLDSMVAMPR
;
A
#
# COMPACT_ATOMS: atom_id res chain seq x y z
N MET A 1 24.79 -14.87 -11.23
CA MET A 1 23.86 -14.13 -10.36
C MET A 1 23.04 -15.12 -9.54
N LEU A 2 22.58 -14.73 -8.35
CA LEU A 2 21.73 -15.56 -7.48
C LEU A 2 20.30 -15.02 -7.44
N LEU A 3 19.76 -14.66 -8.60
CA LEU A 3 18.38 -14.20 -8.73
C LEU A 3 17.44 -15.41 -8.61
N THR A 4 16.42 -15.31 -7.78
CA THR A 4 15.40 -16.36 -7.68
C THR A 4 14.43 -16.26 -8.86
N PRO A 5 13.89 -17.38 -9.37
CA PRO A 5 12.88 -17.34 -10.42
C PRO A 5 11.67 -16.45 -10.08
N ALA A 6 11.26 -16.40 -8.80
CA ALA A 6 10.16 -15.55 -8.33
C ALA A 6 10.34 -14.08 -8.68
N MET A 7 11.57 -13.56 -8.69
CA MET A 7 11.84 -12.16 -9.00
C MET A 7 11.37 -11.76 -10.42
N TYR A 8 11.36 -12.69 -11.37
CA TYR A 8 10.87 -12.42 -12.71
C TYR A 8 9.37 -12.11 -12.74
N ALA A 9 8.56 -12.76 -11.88
CA ALA A 9 7.15 -12.42 -11.74
C ALA A 9 6.96 -10.99 -11.23
N HIS A 10 7.73 -10.58 -10.22
CA HIS A 10 7.69 -9.22 -9.68
C HIS A 10 8.13 -8.17 -10.70
N MET A 11 9.23 -8.41 -11.43
CA MET A 11 9.69 -7.50 -12.48
C MET A 11 8.64 -7.33 -13.57
N THR A 12 8.04 -8.44 -14.04
CA THR A 12 6.96 -8.40 -15.03
C THR A 12 5.74 -7.66 -14.50
N HIS A 13 5.30 -7.97 -13.28
CA HIS A 13 4.18 -7.28 -12.61
C HIS A 13 4.40 -5.78 -12.55
N HIS A 14 5.58 -5.31 -12.14
CA HIS A 14 5.89 -3.87 -12.14
C HIS A 14 5.79 -3.23 -13.52
N MET A 15 6.21 -3.93 -14.58
CA MET A 15 6.09 -3.42 -15.95
C MET A 15 4.65 -3.34 -16.43
N MET A 16 3.74 -4.19 -15.92
CA MET A 16 2.33 -4.20 -16.32
C MET A 16 1.54 -2.97 -15.86
N ALA A 17 2.08 -2.17 -14.93
CA ALA A 17 1.51 -0.87 -14.58
C ALA A 17 1.63 0.15 -15.72
N PHE A 18 2.63 -0.01 -16.59
CA PHE A 18 2.93 0.93 -17.67
C PHE A 18 2.24 0.53 -18.97
N ALA A 19 2.15 1.50 -19.87
CA ALA A 19 1.60 1.31 -21.21
C ALA A 19 0.23 0.61 -21.22
N THR A 20 -0.60 0.82 -20.19
CA THR A 20 -1.91 0.16 -20.04
C THR A 20 -1.83 -1.36 -20.17
N GLY A 21 -0.81 -1.98 -19.55
CA GLY A 21 -0.61 -3.42 -19.54
C GLY A 21 -0.09 -4.01 -20.86
N ARG A 22 0.25 -3.19 -21.86
CA ARG A 22 0.80 -3.64 -23.14
C ARG A 22 2.28 -4.03 -22.97
N VAL A 23 2.51 -5.20 -22.39
CA VAL A 23 3.83 -5.78 -22.15
C VAL A 23 4.03 -6.99 -23.06
N CYS A 24 5.16 -7.03 -23.76
CA CYS A 24 5.62 -8.19 -24.53
C CYS A 24 6.97 -8.64 -23.97
N VAL A 25 7.14 -9.94 -23.80
CA VAL A 25 8.40 -10.53 -23.33
C VAL A 25 8.94 -11.48 -24.41
N ALA A 26 10.16 -11.24 -24.86
CA ALA A 26 10.89 -12.12 -25.78
C ALA A 26 11.93 -12.94 -24.99
N LEU A 27 12.07 -14.22 -25.33
CA LEU A 27 13.11 -15.07 -24.76
C LEU A 27 14.47 -14.70 -25.36
N GLU A 28 15.43 -14.43 -24.48
CA GLU A 28 16.81 -14.11 -24.85
C GLU A 28 17.76 -15.21 -24.32
N GLY A 29 18.77 -14.84 -23.52
CA GLY A 29 19.71 -15.80 -22.91
C GLY A 29 19.12 -16.58 -21.73
N GLY A 30 19.82 -17.64 -21.32
CA GLY A 30 19.42 -18.49 -20.19
C GLY A 30 19.93 -19.92 -20.33
N TYR A 31 21.18 -20.16 -19.94
CA TYR A 31 21.87 -21.39 -20.31
C TYR A 31 21.79 -22.50 -19.24
N CYS A 32 21.27 -22.18 -18.06
CA CYS A 32 20.81 -23.18 -17.11
C CYS A 32 19.34 -23.49 -17.41
N ILE A 33 19.09 -24.60 -18.13
CA ILE A 33 17.76 -24.95 -18.65
C ILE A 33 16.68 -24.95 -17.56
N GLN A 34 17.00 -25.45 -16.37
CA GLN A 34 16.03 -25.48 -15.27
C GLN A 34 15.70 -24.06 -14.77
N SER A 35 16.71 -23.22 -14.53
CA SER A 35 16.46 -21.82 -14.12
C SER A 35 15.72 -21.03 -15.19
N LEU A 36 16.05 -21.26 -16.46
CA LEU A 36 15.38 -20.60 -17.59
C LEU A 36 13.90 -20.98 -17.62
N ALA A 37 13.58 -22.27 -17.58
CA ALA A 37 12.20 -22.75 -17.60
C ALA A 37 11.37 -22.18 -16.45
N GLU A 38 11.92 -22.16 -15.22
CA GLU A 38 11.25 -21.59 -14.05
C GLU A 38 11.06 -20.07 -14.17
N GLY A 39 12.07 -19.35 -14.65
CA GLY A 39 11.97 -17.90 -14.90
C GLY A 39 10.88 -17.57 -15.92
N CYS A 40 10.87 -18.29 -17.05
CA CYS A 40 9.83 -18.13 -18.08
C CYS A 40 8.43 -18.46 -17.56
N ALA A 41 8.27 -19.52 -16.77
CA ALA A 41 6.99 -19.90 -16.19
C ALA A 41 6.46 -18.81 -15.26
N LEU A 42 7.31 -18.23 -14.41
CA LEU A 42 6.91 -17.19 -13.45
C LEU A 42 6.65 -15.83 -14.13
N THR A 43 7.38 -15.51 -15.20
CA THR A 43 7.03 -14.39 -16.07
C THR A 43 5.66 -14.60 -16.72
N LEU A 44 5.39 -15.78 -17.28
CA LEU A 44 4.10 -16.08 -17.92
C LEU A 44 2.95 -16.00 -16.91
N ARG A 45 3.14 -16.51 -15.69
CA ARG A 45 2.16 -16.37 -14.61
C ARG A 45 1.82 -14.92 -14.30
N ALA A 46 2.82 -14.04 -14.21
CA ALA A 46 2.58 -12.61 -14.03
C ALA A 46 1.81 -11.99 -15.21
N LEU A 47 2.13 -12.37 -16.46
CA LEU A 47 1.38 -11.93 -17.65
C LEU A 47 -0.08 -12.41 -17.65
N LEU A 48 -0.32 -13.61 -17.11
CA LEU A 48 -1.66 -14.16 -16.86
C LEU A 48 -2.29 -13.60 -15.57
N GLN A 49 -1.62 -12.67 -14.92
CA GLN A 49 -2.02 -11.95 -13.72
C GLN A 49 -2.23 -12.83 -12.49
N ASP A 50 -1.56 -13.99 -12.42
CA ASP A 50 -1.45 -14.72 -11.19
C ASP A 50 -0.71 -13.87 -10.14
N PRO A 51 -1.01 -14.03 -8.84
CA PRO A 51 -0.32 -13.30 -7.78
C PRO A 51 1.19 -13.55 -7.81
N CYS A 52 1.97 -12.52 -7.47
CA CYS A 52 3.42 -12.61 -7.38
C CYS A 52 3.83 -13.53 -6.22
N PRO A 53 4.59 -14.62 -6.44
CA PRO A 53 5.01 -15.49 -5.36
C PRO A 53 5.87 -14.75 -4.35
N LYS A 54 5.75 -15.09 -3.06
CA LYS A 54 6.54 -14.46 -2.01
C LYS A 54 8.04 -14.55 -2.30
N LEU A 55 8.74 -13.41 -2.25
CA LEU A 55 10.20 -13.40 -2.30
C LEU A 55 10.77 -13.97 -1.00
N LEU A 56 11.88 -14.70 -1.11
CA LEU A 56 12.69 -15.02 0.06
C LEU A 56 13.21 -13.73 0.70
N GLU A 57 13.46 -13.78 2.00
CA GLU A 57 14.02 -12.63 2.73
C GLU A 57 15.26 -12.10 2.00
N THR A 58 15.17 -10.83 1.61
CA THR A 58 16.23 -10.13 0.90
C THR A 58 17.15 -9.46 1.91
N GLY A 59 18.45 -9.72 1.81
CA GLY A 59 19.45 -8.93 2.53
C GLY A 59 19.61 -7.53 1.94
N GLU A 60 20.50 -6.75 2.55
CA GLU A 60 20.84 -5.41 2.04
C GLU A 60 21.44 -5.49 0.61
N PRO A 61 21.14 -4.51 -0.26
CA PRO A 61 21.82 -4.37 -1.54
C PRO A 61 23.34 -4.27 -1.32
N CYS A 62 24.12 -5.00 -2.11
CA CYS A 62 25.58 -4.91 -2.00
C CYS A 62 26.11 -3.56 -2.50
N GLU A 63 27.28 -3.15 -2.02
CA GLU A 63 27.91 -1.89 -2.39
C GLU A 63 28.04 -1.70 -3.92
N SER A 64 28.33 -2.78 -4.66
CA SER A 64 28.46 -2.76 -6.11
C SER A 64 27.18 -2.27 -6.82
N ILE A 65 26.00 -2.74 -6.40
CA ILE A 65 24.74 -2.29 -7.03
C ILE A 65 24.38 -0.88 -6.57
N THR A 66 24.65 -0.53 -5.31
CA THR A 66 24.45 0.83 -4.79
C THR A 66 25.27 1.84 -5.59
N ASN A 67 26.57 1.58 -5.78
CA ASN A 67 27.45 2.41 -6.60
C ASN A 67 26.97 2.50 -8.06
N THR A 68 26.51 1.38 -8.63
CA THR A 68 25.98 1.34 -10.00
C THR A 68 24.73 2.23 -10.14
N ILE A 69 23.75 2.11 -9.24
CA ILE A 69 22.52 2.92 -9.26
C ILE A 69 22.87 4.40 -9.15
N LEU A 70 23.71 4.76 -8.19
CA LEU A 70 24.11 6.15 -7.96
C LEU A 70 24.86 6.75 -9.15
N ASN A 71 25.69 5.97 -9.83
CA ASN A 71 26.37 6.37 -11.06
C ASN A 71 25.40 6.53 -12.24
N VAL A 72 24.40 5.66 -12.39
CA VAL A 72 23.35 5.81 -13.41
C VAL A 72 22.53 7.06 -13.15
N VAL A 73 22.11 7.30 -11.91
CA VAL A 73 21.40 8.52 -11.51
C VAL A 73 22.25 9.75 -11.82
N LYS A 74 23.56 9.74 -11.50
CA LYS A 74 24.48 10.85 -11.82
C LYS A 74 24.48 11.19 -13.31
N VAL A 75 24.63 10.18 -14.18
CA VAL A 75 24.72 10.39 -15.65
C VAL A 75 23.37 10.80 -16.25
N LEU A 76 22.27 10.20 -15.80
CA LEU A 76 20.95 10.42 -16.39
C LEU A 76 20.19 11.62 -15.80
N ARG A 77 20.65 12.20 -14.69
CA ARG A 77 20.00 13.32 -14.01
C ARG A 77 19.68 14.52 -14.91
N PRO A 78 20.57 14.99 -15.81
CA PRO A 78 20.25 16.10 -16.70
C PRO A 78 19.10 15.83 -17.68
N HIS A 79 18.79 14.55 -17.92
CA HIS A 79 17.82 14.11 -18.93
C HIS A 79 16.45 13.75 -18.35
N TRP A 80 16.38 13.43 -17.05
CA TRP A 80 15.16 12.93 -16.41
C TRP A 80 14.82 13.70 -15.14
N ASN A 81 13.66 14.37 -15.15
CA ASN A 81 13.19 15.17 -14.01
C ASN A 81 12.98 14.35 -12.72
N CYS A 82 12.70 13.05 -12.85
CA CYS A 82 12.59 12.16 -11.70
C CYS A 82 13.90 12.00 -10.93
N PHE A 83 15.06 12.41 -11.47
CA PHE A 83 16.32 12.42 -10.73
C PHE A 83 16.70 13.81 -10.20
N ALA A 84 15.88 14.83 -10.44
CA ALA A 84 16.19 16.21 -10.05
C ALA A 84 16.08 16.47 -8.53
N TYR A 85 15.41 15.61 -7.76
CA TYR A 85 15.25 15.80 -6.31
C TYR A 85 16.47 15.36 -5.47
N TYR A 86 17.46 14.69 -6.06
CA TYR A 86 18.77 14.48 -5.43
C TYR A 86 19.54 15.82 -5.38
N LYS A 87 19.11 16.73 -4.49
CA LYS A 87 19.49 18.17 -4.45
C LYS A 87 20.93 18.47 -4.01
N SER A 88 21.80 17.46 -3.79
CA SER A 88 23.17 17.70 -3.31
C SER A 88 24.21 18.02 -4.39
N THR A 89 23.83 18.35 -5.64
CA THR A 89 24.82 18.81 -6.64
C THR A 89 24.17 19.71 -7.72
N SER A 90 24.71 20.92 -7.86
CA SER A 90 24.31 22.00 -8.77
C SER A 90 23.94 21.53 -10.19
N ARG A 91 22.84 22.08 -10.74
CA ARG A 91 22.55 22.09 -12.18
C ARG A 91 23.56 23.00 -12.89
N SER A 92 24.71 22.48 -13.30
CA SER A 92 25.58 23.20 -14.23
C SER A 92 26.05 22.32 -15.37
N GLN A 93 25.57 22.71 -16.56
CA GLN A 93 26.00 22.38 -17.93
C GLN A 93 25.80 20.94 -18.43
N MET A 94 25.25 20.87 -19.65
CA MET A 94 25.19 19.66 -20.47
C MET A 94 26.60 19.14 -20.71
N CYS A 95 26.88 17.87 -20.42
CA CYS A 95 28.16 17.22 -20.70
C CYS A 95 27.99 16.08 -21.72
N PRO A 96 28.78 16.05 -22.79
CA PRO A 96 29.06 14.84 -23.56
C PRO A 96 29.67 13.73 -22.67
N PHE A 97 29.52 12.46 -23.06
CA PHE A 97 29.97 11.28 -22.30
C PHE A 97 31.46 11.32 -21.87
N THR A 98 32.28 12.07 -22.60
CA THR A 98 33.72 12.27 -22.32
C THR A 98 34.00 13.12 -21.07
N GLU A 99 33.02 13.84 -20.53
CA GLU A 99 33.22 14.83 -19.46
C GLU A 99 32.61 14.41 -18.10
N VAL A 100 32.14 13.16 -17.98
CA VAL A 100 31.52 12.62 -16.74
C VAL A 100 32.49 12.61 -15.54
N ASN A 101 33.80 12.57 -15.80
CA ASN A 101 34.86 12.61 -14.78
C ASN A 101 35.04 13.99 -14.12
N SER A 102 34.53 15.07 -14.72
CA SER A 102 34.69 16.46 -14.22
C SER A 102 33.53 16.96 -13.36
N MET A 103 32.48 16.15 -13.18
CA MET A 103 31.39 16.48 -12.26
C MET A 103 31.87 16.40 -10.80
N PRO A 104 31.41 17.28 -9.90
CA PRO A 104 31.66 17.12 -8.48
C PRO A 104 31.21 15.71 -8.05
N PRO A 105 32.08 14.92 -7.40
CA PRO A 105 31.72 13.57 -6.97
C PRO A 105 30.55 13.64 -5.97
N MET A 106 29.67 12.63 -5.99
CA MET A 106 29.00 12.28 -4.74
C MET A 106 30.11 11.81 -3.80
N GLU A 107 30.22 12.42 -2.62
CA GLU A 107 31.28 12.08 -1.66
C GLU A 107 31.38 10.56 -1.49
N GLY A 108 32.56 9.99 -1.75
CA GLY A 108 32.85 8.57 -1.53
C GLY A 108 32.52 7.58 -2.65
N ILE A 109 32.04 7.99 -3.83
CA ILE A 109 31.75 7.06 -4.94
C ILE A 109 32.84 7.09 -6.00
N GLU A 110 33.58 5.99 -6.14
CA GLU A 110 34.53 5.80 -7.25
C GLU A 110 33.79 5.64 -8.59
N PHE A 111 34.20 6.43 -9.58
CA PHE A 111 33.70 6.36 -10.95
C PHE A 111 34.88 6.10 -11.90
N SER A 112 35.00 4.88 -12.40
CA SER A 112 36.01 4.53 -13.40
C SER A 112 35.41 4.61 -14.80
N THR A 113 35.95 5.50 -15.62
CA THR A 113 35.72 5.56 -17.07
C THR A 113 36.79 4.80 -17.86
N SER A 114 37.65 4.03 -17.18
CA SER A 114 38.88 3.50 -17.78
C SER A 114 38.60 2.80 -19.11
N GLU A 115 39.26 3.28 -20.17
CA GLU A 115 39.26 2.79 -21.55
C GLU A 115 39.82 1.37 -21.72
N ASN A 116 39.84 0.56 -20.66
CA ASN A 116 40.25 -0.85 -20.66
C ASN A 116 39.21 -1.77 -21.34
N ARG A 117 38.47 -1.22 -22.31
CA ARG A 117 37.56 -2.00 -23.14
C ARG A 117 38.40 -2.80 -24.13
N PRO A 118 38.29 -4.14 -24.16
CA PRO A 118 38.94 -4.93 -25.19
C PRO A 118 38.48 -4.46 -26.58
N GLU A 119 39.41 -4.21 -27.51
CA GLU A 119 39.07 -3.89 -28.91
C GLU A 119 38.31 -5.03 -29.60
N LYS A 120 38.52 -6.27 -29.12
CA LYS A 120 37.83 -7.48 -29.57
C LYS A 120 37.48 -8.36 -28.37
N PHE A 121 36.28 -8.91 -28.39
CA PHE A 121 35.88 -10.02 -27.51
C PHE A 121 36.05 -11.31 -28.30
N GLU A 122 37.16 -12.02 -28.11
CA GLU A 122 37.34 -13.33 -28.74
C GLU A 122 36.27 -14.31 -28.23
N LEU A 123 35.86 -15.23 -29.10
CA LEU A 123 35.08 -16.41 -28.69
C LEU A 123 35.98 -17.29 -27.83
N ILE A 124 36.03 -16.98 -26.54
CA ILE A 124 36.68 -17.82 -25.53
C ILE A 124 35.86 -19.10 -25.32
N ASP A 125 36.55 -20.21 -25.08
CA ASP A 125 35.92 -21.48 -24.68
C ASP A 125 35.21 -21.24 -23.35
N TYR A 126 33.89 -21.07 -23.40
CA TYR A 126 33.10 -20.66 -22.23
C TYR A 126 33.34 -21.67 -21.10
N PRO A 127 33.59 -21.21 -19.87
CA PRO A 127 33.89 -22.10 -18.76
C PRO A 127 32.75 -23.11 -18.59
N ARG A 128 33.05 -24.39 -18.88
CA ARG A 128 32.13 -25.49 -18.61
C ARG A 128 32.01 -25.60 -17.10
N GLN A 129 30.80 -25.40 -16.57
CA GLN A 129 30.54 -25.66 -15.17
C GLN A 129 30.90 -27.11 -14.88
N ASP A 130 31.76 -27.32 -13.87
CA ASP A 130 32.10 -28.67 -13.47
C ASP A 130 30.84 -29.42 -12.96
N ARG A 131 30.91 -30.76 -12.95
CA ARG A 131 29.76 -31.59 -12.57
C ARG A 131 29.32 -31.37 -11.12
N HIS A 132 30.24 -31.01 -10.22
CA HIS A 132 29.94 -30.80 -8.82
C HIS A 132 29.18 -29.50 -8.61
N GLU A 133 29.62 -28.39 -9.21
CA GLU A 133 28.93 -27.10 -9.14
C GLU A 133 27.55 -27.18 -9.81
N THR A 134 27.43 -27.88 -10.95
CA THR A 134 26.13 -28.15 -11.59
C THR A 134 25.16 -28.86 -10.65
N LYS A 135 25.63 -29.89 -9.91
CA LYS A 135 24.82 -30.64 -8.95
C LYS A 135 24.41 -29.76 -7.76
N ARG A 136 25.33 -28.92 -7.26
CA ARG A 136 25.06 -27.95 -6.19
C ARG A 136 24.00 -26.94 -6.61
N LEU A 137 24.14 -26.30 -7.76
CA LEU A 137 23.18 -25.32 -8.29
C LEU A 137 21.80 -25.95 -8.53
N ARG A 138 21.74 -27.17 -9.07
CA ARG A 138 20.47 -27.91 -9.23
C ARG A 138 19.75 -28.09 -7.89
N LYS A 139 20.47 -28.44 -6.83
CA LYS A 139 19.88 -28.59 -5.47
C LYS A 139 19.35 -27.25 -4.95
N ILE A 140 20.05 -26.15 -5.21
CA ILE A 140 19.60 -24.80 -4.85
C ILE A 140 18.30 -24.47 -5.59
N ILE A 141 18.26 -24.66 -6.91
CA ILE A 141 17.07 -24.38 -7.73
C ILE A 141 15.88 -25.23 -7.27
N GLN A 142 16.08 -26.53 -7.05
CA GLN A 142 15.02 -27.41 -6.54
C GLN A 142 14.47 -26.95 -5.19
N ASN A 143 15.34 -26.50 -4.28
CA ASN A 143 14.92 -25.94 -3.01
C ASN A 143 14.12 -24.63 -3.18
N LEU A 144 14.55 -23.73 -4.07
CA LEU A 144 13.81 -22.49 -4.38
C LEU A 144 12.42 -22.80 -4.94
N VAL A 145 12.33 -23.70 -5.93
CA VAL A 145 11.06 -24.13 -6.54
C VAL A 145 10.15 -24.75 -5.49
N SER A 146 10.67 -25.66 -4.64
CA SER A 146 9.88 -26.32 -3.59
C SER A 146 9.30 -25.38 -2.54
N LYS A 147 9.90 -24.20 -2.35
CA LYS A 147 9.47 -23.18 -1.37
C LYS A 147 8.59 -22.09 -1.99
N THR A 148 8.42 -22.08 -3.31
CA THR A 148 7.65 -21.05 -3.99
C THR A 148 6.17 -21.38 -3.89
N ASP A 149 5.40 -20.54 -3.19
CA ASP A 149 3.95 -20.68 -3.13
C ASP A 149 3.34 -20.18 -4.45
N LEU A 150 2.79 -21.11 -5.23
CA LEU A 150 2.08 -20.86 -6.49
C LEU A 150 0.57 -21.00 -6.35
N SER A 151 0.05 -21.06 -5.12
CA SER A 151 -1.38 -21.14 -4.89
C SER A 151 -2.06 -19.86 -5.34
N VAL A 152 -3.19 -20.05 -6.01
CA VAL A 152 -4.09 -18.99 -6.48
C VAL A 152 -5.44 -19.24 -5.85
N SER A 153 -6.09 -18.19 -5.37
CA SER A 153 -7.44 -18.29 -4.84
C SER A 153 -8.46 -18.48 -5.96
N GLU A 154 -9.57 -19.16 -5.70
CA GLU A 154 -10.61 -19.43 -6.70
C GLU A 154 -11.21 -18.12 -7.25
N THR A 155 -11.43 -17.15 -6.37
CA THR A 155 -11.90 -15.82 -6.75
C THR A 155 -10.77 -14.80 -6.57
N ARG A 156 -10.57 -13.91 -7.57
CA ARG A 156 -9.58 -12.83 -7.48
C ARG A 156 -9.88 -11.87 -6.34
N CYS A 157 -11.07 -11.28 -6.33
CA CYS A 157 -11.38 -10.23 -5.37
C CYS A 157 -12.77 -10.41 -4.76
N SER A 158 -12.87 -10.17 -3.46
CA SER A 158 -14.14 -10.05 -2.74
C SER A 158 -14.50 -8.60 -2.48
N TYR A 159 -15.75 -8.37 -2.10
CA TYR A 159 -16.17 -7.11 -1.48
C TYR A 159 -17.11 -7.35 -0.30
N VAL A 160 -17.15 -6.40 0.62
CA VAL A 160 -18.16 -6.34 1.68
C VAL A 160 -18.84 -4.99 1.68
N PHE A 161 -20.18 -5.02 1.76
CA PHE A 161 -21.06 -3.85 1.79
C PHE A 161 -22.37 -4.22 2.48
N ASP A 162 -22.81 -3.35 3.39
CA ASP A 162 -24.11 -3.42 4.03
C ASP A 162 -24.76 -2.03 4.10
N ALA A 163 -25.94 -1.91 3.51
CA ALA A 163 -26.69 -0.66 3.47
C ALA A 163 -27.09 -0.17 4.87
N ASN A 164 -27.14 -1.04 5.88
CA ASN A 164 -27.46 -0.64 7.25
C ASN A 164 -26.41 0.30 7.86
N MET A 165 -25.17 0.27 7.36
CA MET A 165 -24.13 1.24 7.74
C MET A 165 -24.51 2.69 7.38
N ARG A 166 -25.54 2.91 6.54
CA ARG A 166 -26.08 4.24 6.22
C ARG A 166 -26.88 4.88 7.35
N ALA A 167 -27.22 4.13 8.40
CA ALA A 167 -28.06 4.61 9.48
C ALA A 167 -27.33 5.58 10.45
N HIS A 168 -26.00 5.54 10.49
CA HIS A 168 -25.16 6.56 11.13
C HIS A 168 -25.12 7.82 10.25
N GLN A 169 -25.73 8.93 10.65
CA GLN A 169 -25.82 10.13 9.80
C GLN A 169 -26.03 11.40 10.60
N GLN A 170 -25.58 12.51 10.03
CA GLN A 170 -25.88 13.87 10.45
C GLN A 170 -26.02 14.74 9.20
N GLY A 171 -27.11 15.50 9.09
CA GLY A 171 -27.40 16.32 7.92
C GLY A 171 -26.30 17.36 7.66
N GLY A 172 -25.87 17.49 6.40
CA GLY A 172 -24.86 18.48 5.98
C GLY A 172 -23.41 18.15 6.38
N HIS A 173 -23.17 17.04 7.09
CA HIS A 173 -21.84 16.61 7.50
C HIS A 173 -21.09 15.92 6.33
N PRO A 174 -19.78 16.14 6.13
CA PRO A 174 -19.03 15.55 5.02
C PRO A 174 -18.99 14.01 5.07
N GLU A 175 -18.89 13.42 6.26
CA GLU A 175 -19.00 11.97 6.46
C GLU A 175 -20.48 11.53 6.37
N GLN A 176 -21.00 11.49 5.14
CA GLN A 176 -22.41 11.21 4.84
C GLN A 176 -22.64 9.76 4.39
N PRO A 177 -23.84 9.18 4.61
CA PRO A 177 -24.22 7.84 4.15
C PRO A 177 -24.06 7.59 2.64
N ASP A 178 -24.19 8.66 1.85
CA ASP A 178 -24.10 8.57 0.39
C ASP A 178 -22.69 8.21 -0.08
N ARG A 179 -21.67 8.33 0.77
CA ARG A 179 -20.29 7.91 0.45
C ARG A 179 -20.21 6.44 0.02
N ILE A 180 -20.70 5.54 0.87
CA ILE A 180 -20.71 4.10 0.58
C ILE A 180 -21.73 3.73 -0.50
N SER A 181 -22.82 4.50 -0.60
CA SER A 181 -23.86 4.28 -1.62
C SER A 181 -23.34 4.63 -3.02
N ALA A 182 -22.64 5.75 -3.17
CA ALA A 182 -22.03 6.18 -4.43
C ALA A 182 -20.95 5.20 -4.91
N ILE A 183 -20.09 4.72 -4.00
CA ILE A 183 -19.11 3.67 -4.32
C ILE A 183 -19.81 2.41 -4.80
N TYR A 184 -20.78 1.90 -4.05
CA TYR A 184 -21.50 0.67 -4.42
C TYR A 184 -22.19 0.81 -5.78
N THR A 185 -22.88 1.93 -6.03
CA THR A 185 -23.52 2.24 -7.31
C THR A 185 -22.51 2.25 -8.44
N ARG A 186 -21.36 2.92 -8.26
CA ARG A 186 -20.31 2.97 -9.29
C ARG A 186 -19.76 1.59 -9.63
N LEU A 187 -19.47 0.77 -8.61
CA LEU A 187 -19.03 -0.62 -8.83
C LEU A 187 -20.07 -1.44 -9.60
N SER A 188 -21.36 -1.17 -9.38
CA SER A 188 -22.45 -1.79 -10.13
C SER A 188 -22.49 -1.30 -11.58
N GLU A 189 -22.40 0.01 -11.82
CA GLU A 189 -22.40 0.64 -13.16
C GLU A 189 -21.25 0.12 -14.03
N TRP A 190 -20.06 -0.04 -13.45
CA TRP A 190 -18.89 -0.61 -14.11
C TRP A 190 -18.93 -2.14 -14.22
N ASN A 191 -20.02 -2.79 -13.81
CA ASN A 191 -20.20 -4.24 -13.77
C ASN A 191 -19.13 -4.99 -12.96
N LEU A 192 -18.45 -4.32 -12.02
CA LEU A 192 -17.41 -4.93 -11.18
C LEU A 192 -18.03 -5.87 -10.15
N LEU A 193 -19.16 -5.50 -9.54
CA LEU A 193 -19.83 -6.32 -8.51
C LEU A 193 -20.14 -7.76 -8.97
N LYS A 194 -20.41 -7.96 -10.27
CA LYS A 194 -20.70 -9.29 -10.84
C LYS A 194 -19.47 -10.21 -10.88
N ARG A 195 -18.27 -9.65 -10.79
CA ARG A 195 -16.98 -10.38 -10.82
C ARG A 195 -16.38 -10.53 -9.42
N LEU A 196 -17.00 -9.94 -8.41
CA LEU A 196 -16.52 -9.97 -7.03
C LEU A 196 -17.30 -10.98 -6.21
N LEU A 197 -16.62 -11.68 -5.30
CA LEU A 197 -17.30 -12.48 -4.28
C LEU A 197 -17.85 -11.56 -3.19
N ARG A 198 -19.17 -11.57 -2.97
CA ARG A 198 -19.76 -10.84 -1.84
C ARG A 198 -19.51 -11.59 -0.53
N VAL A 199 -18.76 -10.97 0.37
CA VAL A 199 -18.56 -11.46 1.74
C VAL A 199 -19.69 -10.91 2.63
N PRO A 200 -20.29 -11.74 3.50
CA PRO A 200 -21.34 -11.27 4.40
C PRO A 200 -20.76 -10.34 5.49
N SER A 201 -21.49 -9.26 5.75
CA SER A 201 -21.22 -8.39 6.90
C SER A 201 -21.58 -9.09 8.21
N ARG A 202 -20.88 -8.73 9.29
CA ARG A 202 -21.18 -9.15 10.65
C ARG A 202 -20.82 -8.05 11.64
N PHE A 203 -21.31 -8.17 12.87
CA PHE A 203 -20.83 -7.34 13.98
C PHE A 203 -19.47 -7.82 14.47
N ALA A 204 -18.59 -6.88 14.83
CA ALA A 204 -17.39 -7.16 15.59
C ALA A 204 -17.77 -7.67 16.99
N LYS A 205 -17.10 -8.73 17.43
CA LYS A 205 -17.27 -9.30 18.76
C LYS A 205 -16.48 -8.44 19.75
N LYS A 206 -16.98 -8.32 20.97
CA LYS A 206 -16.27 -7.62 22.05
C LYS A 206 -14.81 -8.08 22.23
N ALA A 207 -14.56 -9.39 22.20
CA ALA A 207 -13.22 -9.96 22.31
C ALA A 207 -12.27 -9.60 21.15
N GLU A 208 -12.81 -9.24 19.98
CA GLU A 208 -12.01 -8.73 18.86
C GLU A 208 -11.64 -7.26 19.10
N LEU A 209 -12.61 -6.46 19.53
CA LEU A 209 -12.42 -5.03 19.83
C LEU A 209 -11.44 -4.80 20.99
N LEU A 210 -11.49 -5.64 22.03
CA LEU A 210 -10.61 -5.59 23.20
C LEU A 210 -9.11 -5.77 22.89
N ARG A 211 -8.76 -6.13 21.65
CA ARG A 211 -7.36 -6.21 21.21
C ARG A 211 -6.74 -4.86 20.92
N ILE A 212 -7.58 -3.84 20.75
CA ILE A 212 -7.17 -2.48 20.39
C ILE A 212 -7.74 -1.47 21.38
N HIS A 213 -8.99 -1.66 21.78
CA HIS A 213 -9.75 -0.70 22.56
C HIS A 213 -9.89 -1.16 24.01
N SER A 214 -9.91 -0.21 24.94
CA SER A 214 -10.12 -0.51 26.35
C SER A 214 -11.55 -1.00 26.60
N GLU A 215 -11.69 -1.84 27.63
CA GLU A 215 -12.99 -2.33 28.09
C GLU A 215 -13.93 -1.17 28.48
N GLU A 216 -13.40 -0.16 29.18
CA GLU A 216 -14.14 1.04 29.57
C GLU A 216 -14.70 1.80 28.36
N TYR A 217 -13.88 2.02 27.33
CA TYR A 217 -14.30 2.72 26.13
C TYR A 217 -15.39 1.95 25.36
N ILE A 218 -15.27 0.62 25.28
CA ILE A 218 -16.30 -0.22 24.66
C ILE A 218 -17.61 -0.12 25.46
N GLN A 219 -17.55 -0.17 26.79
CA GLN A 219 -18.74 -0.03 27.64
C GLN A 219 -19.40 1.34 27.50
N ASP A 220 -18.60 2.41 27.42
CA ASP A 220 -19.07 3.76 27.15
C ASP A 220 -19.87 3.83 25.85
N LEU A 221 -19.33 3.25 24.77
CA LEU A 221 -20.04 3.20 23.49
C LEU A 221 -21.30 2.32 23.57
N VAL A 222 -21.26 1.18 24.25
CA VAL A 222 -22.45 0.32 24.46
C VAL A 222 -23.57 1.07 25.19
N ALA A 223 -23.23 1.87 26.20
CA ALA A 223 -24.22 2.67 26.94
C ALA A 223 -24.95 3.69 26.04
N THR A 224 -24.35 4.10 24.92
CA THR A 224 -24.99 5.04 23.98
C THR A 224 -26.22 4.47 23.29
N GLU A 225 -26.37 3.14 23.21
CA GLU A 225 -27.51 2.50 22.55
C GLU A 225 -28.85 2.79 23.26
N THR A 226 -28.81 3.02 24.58
CA THR A 226 -29.98 3.32 25.41
C THR A 226 -30.12 4.79 25.78
N MET A 227 -29.20 5.66 25.34
CA MET A 227 -29.24 7.09 25.62
C MET A 227 -30.32 7.80 24.80
N GLU A 228 -30.93 8.83 25.40
CA GLU A 228 -31.82 9.71 24.66
C GLU A 228 -31.04 10.67 23.75
N GLU A 229 -31.73 11.24 22.76
CA GLU A 229 -31.10 12.02 21.68
C GLU A 229 -30.33 13.25 22.21
N GLU A 230 -30.86 13.92 23.24
CA GLU A 230 -30.20 15.05 23.90
C GLU A 230 -28.91 14.62 24.61
N GLU A 231 -28.92 13.47 25.29
CA GLU A 231 -27.72 12.89 25.93
C GLU A 231 -26.68 12.48 24.88
N LEU A 232 -27.11 11.84 23.80
CA LEU A 232 -26.25 11.44 22.68
C LEU A 232 -25.58 12.63 22.00
N SER A 233 -26.32 13.72 21.78
CA SER A 233 -25.77 14.92 21.13
C SER A 233 -24.66 15.56 21.95
N SER A 234 -24.75 15.50 23.28
CA SER A 234 -23.74 16.05 24.21
C SER A 234 -22.66 15.05 24.61
N PHE A 235 -22.86 13.75 24.36
CA PHE A 235 -21.94 12.69 24.75
C PHE A 235 -20.52 12.87 24.21
N PRO A 236 -20.29 13.17 22.90
CA PRO A 236 -18.94 13.43 22.40
C PRO A 236 -18.24 14.57 23.14
N MET A 237 -18.95 15.67 23.43
CA MET A 237 -18.39 16.79 24.19
C MET A 237 -18.05 16.38 25.63
N ARG A 238 -18.94 15.65 26.30
CA ARG A 238 -18.71 15.15 27.66
C ARG A 238 -17.52 14.20 27.75
N LYS A 239 -17.27 13.41 26.70
CA LYS A 239 -16.13 12.50 26.59
C LYS A 239 -14.89 13.13 25.96
N LEU A 240 -14.94 14.43 25.64
CA LEU A 240 -13.85 15.16 24.97
C LEU A 240 -13.41 14.52 23.65
N TYR A 241 -14.36 13.89 22.93
CA TYR A 241 -14.12 13.38 21.60
C TYR A 241 -14.03 14.52 20.60
N MET A 242 -13.00 14.45 19.74
CA MET A 242 -12.72 15.50 18.76
C MET A 242 -13.30 15.12 17.40
N SER A 243 -14.08 16.02 16.81
CA SER A 243 -14.66 15.82 15.47
C SER A 243 -15.47 14.52 15.35
N ILE A 244 -16.40 14.32 16.29
CA ILE A 244 -17.31 13.16 16.32
C ILE A 244 -18.75 13.66 16.42
N TYR A 245 -19.62 13.06 15.61
CA TYR A 245 -21.07 13.15 15.77
C TYR A 245 -21.62 11.78 16.12
N MET A 246 -22.70 11.73 16.90
CA MET A 246 -23.33 10.47 17.28
C MET A 246 -24.84 10.53 17.08
N ASN A 247 -25.42 9.39 16.73
CA ASN A 247 -26.85 9.15 16.72
C ASN A 247 -27.13 7.74 17.28
N LYS A 248 -28.42 7.38 17.46
CA LYS A 248 -28.84 6.08 18.01
C LYS A 248 -28.33 4.84 17.23
N ARG A 249 -27.77 5.03 16.03
CA ARG A 249 -27.27 3.96 15.15
C ARG A 249 -25.74 3.97 15.00
N SER A 250 -25.02 4.90 15.63
CA SER A 250 -23.56 5.01 15.53
C SER A 250 -22.85 3.73 15.99
N LEU A 251 -23.16 3.21 17.19
CA LEU A 251 -22.55 1.97 17.68
C LEU A 251 -22.85 0.79 16.75
N TYR A 252 -24.12 0.62 16.37
CA TYR A 252 -24.54 -0.44 15.46
C TYR A 252 -23.72 -0.43 14.16
N CYS A 253 -23.59 0.75 13.54
CA CYS A 253 -22.83 0.89 12.29
C CYS A 253 -21.33 0.67 12.53
N ALA A 254 -20.76 1.15 13.63
CA ALA A 254 -19.36 0.95 13.97
C ALA A 254 -19.00 -0.53 14.17
N LEU A 255 -19.85 -1.28 14.88
CA LEU A 255 -19.69 -2.73 15.04
C LEU A 255 -19.79 -3.47 13.70
N LEU A 256 -20.74 -3.07 12.85
CA LEU A 256 -20.94 -3.67 11.54
C LEU A 256 -19.79 -3.35 10.57
N SER A 257 -19.27 -2.11 10.62
CA SER A 257 -18.10 -1.65 9.86
C SER A 257 -16.87 -2.50 10.20
N CYS A 258 -16.51 -2.55 11.49
CA CYS A 258 -15.35 -3.31 11.96
C CYS A 258 -15.50 -4.81 11.67
N GLY A 259 -16.65 -5.42 11.99
CA GLY A 259 -16.85 -6.86 11.78
C GLY A 259 -16.90 -7.26 10.30
N SER A 260 -17.36 -6.38 9.42
CA SER A 260 -17.30 -6.57 7.96
C SER A 260 -15.86 -6.67 7.46
N VAL A 261 -14.97 -5.81 7.95
CA VAL A 261 -13.54 -5.86 7.62
C VAL A 261 -12.92 -7.19 8.07
N LEU A 262 -13.27 -7.67 9.27
CA LEU A 262 -12.75 -8.95 9.78
C LEU A 262 -13.16 -10.14 8.91
N ASN A 263 -14.41 -10.20 8.46
CA ASN A 263 -14.86 -11.25 7.54
C ASN A 263 -14.16 -11.17 6.17
N LEU A 264 -13.91 -9.97 5.66
CA LEU A 264 -13.17 -9.78 4.41
C LEU A 264 -11.72 -10.30 4.53
N VAL A 265 -11.04 -9.95 5.64
CA VAL A 265 -9.68 -10.41 5.91
C VAL A 265 -9.64 -11.94 6.12
N GLU A 266 -10.62 -12.51 6.82
CA GLU A 266 -10.75 -13.96 6.95
C GLU A 266 -10.92 -14.65 5.59
N ALA A 267 -11.74 -14.10 4.68
CA ALA A 267 -11.89 -14.65 3.32
C ALA A 267 -10.57 -14.67 2.54
N ILE A 268 -9.75 -13.62 2.67
CA ILE A 268 -8.42 -13.55 2.06
C ILE A 268 -7.47 -14.58 2.67
N LEU A 269 -7.40 -14.65 4.01
CA LEU A 269 -6.45 -15.53 4.70
C LEU A 269 -6.81 -17.01 4.62
N THR A 270 -8.10 -17.32 4.43
CA THR A 270 -8.60 -18.68 4.16
C THR A 270 -8.57 -19.06 2.67
N LYS A 271 -7.99 -18.20 1.81
CA LYS A 271 -7.83 -18.41 0.36
C LYS A 271 -9.16 -18.56 -0.41
N GLN A 272 -10.26 -18.04 0.14
CA GLN A 272 -11.52 -17.92 -0.62
C GLN A 272 -11.36 -16.86 -1.72
N THR A 273 -10.67 -15.76 -1.38
CA THR A 273 -10.31 -14.70 -2.33
C THR A 273 -8.84 -14.32 -2.25
N GLN A 274 -8.30 -13.78 -3.34
CA GLN A 274 -6.92 -13.30 -3.36
C GLN A 274 -6.78 -11.95 -2.65
N SER A 275 -7.74 -11.06 -2.88
CA SER A 275 -7.80 -9.70 -2.33
C SER A 275 -9.24 -9.31 -1.99
N GLY A 276 -9.44 -8.11 -1.41
CA GLY A 276 -10.76 -7.65 -1.05
C GLY A 276 -10.92 -6.14 -0.91
N VAL A 277 -12.16 -5.67 -1.02
CA VAL A 277 -12.54 -4.26 -0.80
C VAL A 277 -13.65 -4.16 0.24
N ALA A 278 -13.43 -3.39 1.31
CA ALA A 278 -14.42 -3.10 2.34
C ALA A 278 -15.03 -1.70 2.11
N ILE A 279 -16.31 -1.68 1.69
CA ILE A 279 -17.09 -0.46 1.48
C ILE A 279 -17.86 -0.20 2.77
N VAL A 280 -17.14 0.27 3.78
CA VAL A 280 -17.61 0.33 5.17
C VAL A 280 -17.67 1.76 5.69
N ARG A 281 -18.53 2.00 6.68
CA ARG A 281 -18.55 3.22 7.48
C ARG A 281 -19.24 2.98 8.83
N PRO A 282 -18.90 3.70 9.91
CA PRO A 282 -17.90 4.79 10.01
C PRO A 282 -16.44 4.32 9.79
N PRO A 283 -15.52 5.26 9.49
CA PRO A 283 -14.07 4.99 9.36
C PRO A 283 -13.44 4.60 10.71
N GLY A 284 -12.12 4.31 10.72
CA GLY A 284 -11.43 3.77 11.88
C GLY A 284 -10.05 4.34 12.23
N HIS A 285 -9.25 4.84 11.30
CA HIS A 285 -7.80 5.09 11.54
C HIS A 285 -7.45 6.15 12.61
N HIS A 286 -8.42 6.94 13.06
CA HIS A 286 -8.28 7.90 14.17
C HIS A 286 -8.81 7.37 15.53
N ALA A 287 -9.47 6.22 15.57
CA ALA A 287 -10.08 5.68 16.79
C ALA A 287 -9.02 5.10 17.74
N GLU A 288 -8.71 5.85 18.78
CA GLU A 288 -7.70 5.51 19.79
C GLU A 288 -8.18 4.38 20.72
N CYS A 289 -7.27 3.86 21.55
CA CYS A 289 -7.59 2.82 22.52
C CYS A 289 -8.77 3.22 23.44
N THR A 290 -8.85 4.49 23.84
CA THR A 290 -9.83 4.96 24.83
C THR A 290 -10.76 6.08 24.35
N LYS A 291 -10.68 6.51 23.09
CA LYS A 291 -11.47 7.65 22.60
C LYS A 291 -11.81 7.55 21.11
N ALA A 292 -13.02 8.02 20.78
CA ALA A 292 -13.41 8.28 19.40
C ALA A 292 -12.81 9.61 18.92
N MET A 293 -12.44 9.69 17.64
CA MET A 293 -11.86 10.90 17.05
C MET A 293 -12.01 10.88 15.53
N GLY A 294 -12.17 12.04 14.89
CA GLY A 294 -12.10 12.15 13.43
C GLY A 294 -13.09 11.23 12.70
N PHE A 295 -14.35 11.23 13.13
CA PHE A 295 -15.42 10.34 12.63
C PHE A 295 -15.25 8.84 12.95
N CYS A 296 -14.15 8.44 13.60
CA CYS A 296 -13.80 7.06 13.86
C CYS A 296 -14.22 6.60 15.28
N PHE A 297 -14.84 5.43 15.38
CA PHE A 297 -15.26 4.81 16.65
C PHE A 297 -14.45 3.57 17.01
N PHE A 298 -14.19 2.69 16.05
CA PHE A 298 -13.30 1.55 16.23
C PHE A 298 -12.25 1.58 15.13
N ASN A 299 -10.99 1.25 15.46
CA ASN A 299 -9.96 1.20 14.44
C ASN A 299 -10.08 -0.10 13.65
N ASN A 300 -10.89 -0.05 12.58
CA ASN A 300 -11.22 -1.18 11.74
C ASN A 300 -9.98 -1.93 11.25
N VAL A 301 -8.98 -1.19 10.77
CA VAL A 301 -7.74 -1.74 10.21
C VAL A 301 -6.87 -2.34 11.30
N ALA A 302 -6.73 -1.67 12.45
CA ALA A 302 -5.93 -2.20 13.56
C ALA A 302 -6.55 -3.44 14.21
N VAL A 303 -7.88 -3.46 14.38
CA VAL A 303 -8.60 -4.66 14.87
C VAL A 303 -8.41 -5.81 13.88
N ALA A 304 -8.43 -5.53 12.57
CA ALA A 304 -8.15 -6.54 11.53
C ALA A 304 -6.72 -7.08 11.58
N ALA A 305 -5.71 -6.22 11.80
CA ALA A 305 -4.33 -6.64 11.97
C ALA A 305 -4.15 -7.53 13.22
N LYS A 306 -4.70 -7.14 14.38
CA LYS A 306 -4.67 -7.96 15.60
C LYS A 306 -5.47 -9.26 15.46
N PHE A 307 -6.58 -9.24 14.72
CA PHE A 307 -7.36 -10.44 14.39
C PHE A 307 -6.52 -11.42 13.55
N ALA A 308 -5.83 -10.92 12.53
CA ALA A 308 -4.94 -11.66 11.65
C ALA A 308 -3.72 -12.24 12.40
N GLN A 309 -3.05 -11.47 13.25
CA GLN A 309 -1.97 -11.95 14.13
C GLN A 309 -2.45 -13.08 15.04
N HIS A 310 -3.63 -12.96 15.63
CA HIS A 310 -4.10 -13.91 16.63
C HIS A 310 -4.70 -15.20 16.04
N HIS A 311 -5.59 -15.08 15.05
CA HIS A 311 -6.31 -16.24 14.50
C HIS A 311 -5.53 -16.97 13.42
N PHE A 312 -4.62 -16.27 12.72
CA PHE A 312 -3.84 -16.82 11.62
C PHE A 312 -2.33 -16.84 11.90
N SER A 313 -1.89 -16.42 13.10
CA SER A 313 -0.49 -16.42 13.52
C SER A 313 0.47 -15.65 12.59
N LEU A 314 -0.06 -14.66 11.87
CA LEU A 314 0.73 -13.81 10.98
C LEU A 314 1.79 -13.06 11.77
N LYS A 315 3.00 -12.99 11.19
CA LYS A 315 4.18 -12.39 11.81
C LYS A 315 4.57 -11.06 11.19
N ARG A 316 4.05 -10.75 9.99
CA ARG A 316 4.37 -9.51 9.28
C ARG A 316 3.15 -8.99 8.54
N ILE A 317 2.56 -7.92 9.04
CA ILE A 317 1.42 -7.23 8.41
C ILE A 317 1.87 -5.84 8.02
N LEU A 318 1.68 -5.47 6.76
CA LEU A 318 1.91 -4.11 6.30
C LEU A 318 0.57 -3.37 6.32
N ILE A 319 0.53 -2.21 6.98
CA ILE A 319 -0.56 -1.25 6.87
C ILE A 319 -0.05 -0.04 6.09
N VAL A 320 -0.67 0.25 4.95
CA VAL A 320 -0.43 1.48 4.19
C VAL A 320 -1.63 2.39 4.36
N ASP A 321 -1.42 3.58 4.88
CA ASP A 321 -2.44 4.61 5.01
C ASP A 321 -2.19 5.73 4.00
N TRP A 322 -3.07 5.79 2.99
CA TRP A 322 -3.02 6.84 1.97
C TRP A 322 -4.13 7.88 2.14
N ASP A 323 -4.90 7.81 3.23
CA ASP A 323 -5.81 8.89 3.63
C ASP A 323 -5.01 10.18 3.82
N VAL A 324 -5.59 11.33 3.47
CA VAL A 324 -4.87 12.60 3.56
C VAL A 324 -4.54 12.98 5.01
N HIS A 325 -5.23 12.41 5.99
CA HIS A 325 -4.98 12.60 7.42
C HIS A 325 -4.07 11.50 7.96
N HIS A 326 -3.23 11.87 8.93
CA HIS A 326 -2.43 10.89 9.66
C HIS A 326 -3.35 10.00 10.51
N GLY A 327 -3.33 8.69 10.28
CA GLY A 327 -3.98 7.70 11.15
C GLY A 327 -3.27 7.55 12.49
N ASN A 328 -3.38 8.57 13.35
CA ASN A 328 -2.68 8.65 14.64
C ASN A 328 -2.93 7.43 15.53
N ALA A 329 -4.16 6.92 15.56
CA ALA A 329 -4.49 5.78 16.40
C ALA A 329 -3.82 4.50 15.90
N THR A 330 -3.80 4.28 14.58
CA THR A 330 -3.08 3.14 13.99
C THR A 330 -1.61 3.19 14.33
N GLN A 331 -0.98 4.37 14.23
CA GLN A 331 0.41 4.57 14.66
C GLN A 331 0.60 4.20 16.14
N HIS A 332 -0.21 4.74 17.06
CA HIS A 332 -0.05 4.47 18.49
C HIS A 332 -0.26 3.00 18.84
N GLN A 333 -1.17 2.30 18.17
CA GLN A 333 -1.54 0.91 18.45
C GLN A 333 -0.46 -0.12 18.06
N PHE A 334 0.48 0.28 17.20
CA PHE A 334 1.57 -0.57 16.73
C PHE A 334 2.96 0.06 16.91
N TYR A 335 3.06 1.15 17.66
CA TYR A 335 4.29 1.95 17.75
C TYR A 335 5.51 1.17 18.27
N ASP A 336 5.27 0.13 19.08
CA ASP A 336 6.26 -0.77 19.64
C ASP A 336 6.20 -2.21 19.09
N ASP A 337 5.37 -2.49 18.08
CA ASP A 337 5.12 -3.83 17.53
C ASP A 337 5.86 -4.06 16.19
N PRO A 338 7.01 -4.76 16.16
CA PRO A 338 7.76 -5.01 14.93
C PRO A 338 7.08 -5.97 13.96
N SER A 339 6.00 -6.65 14.37
CA SER A 339 5.26 -7.54 13.49
C SER A 339 4.22 -6.81 12.63
N VAL A 340 4.04 -5.50 12.85
CA VAL A 340 3.21 -4.62 12.02
C VAL A 340 4.03 -3.42 11.57
N LEU A 341 4.17 -3.25 10.26
CA LEU A 341 4.78 -2.07 9.66
C LEU A 341 3.66 -1.09 9.27
N TYR A 342 3.64 0.10 9.85
CA TYR A 342 2.71 1.17 9.50
C TYR A 342 3.42 2.23 8.66
N ILE A 343 2.85 2.53 7.49
CA ILE A 343 3.34 3.59 6.62
C ILE A 343 2.19 4.52 6.27
N SER A 344 2.31 5.81 6.57
CA SER A 344 1.27 6.81 6.31
C SER A 344 1.78 7.93 5.41
N LEU A 345 1.03 8.27 4.36
CA LEU A 345 1.22 9.48 3.57
C LEU A 345 0.12 10.47 3.96
N HIS A 346 0.48 11.64 4.49
CA HIS A 346 -0.54 12.55 5.00
C HIS A 346 -0.12 14.00 4.89
N ARG A 347 -1.10 14.89 4.79
CA ARG A 347 -0.90 16.32 4.92
C ARG A 347 -0.59 16.64 6.37
N PHE A 348 0.61 17.14 6.60
CA PHE A 348 1.11 17.45 7.94
C PHE A 348 1.07 18.95 8.22
N ASP A 349 1.49 19.77 7.25
CA ASP A 349 1.61 21.23 7.38
C ASP A 349 2.23 21.66 8.73
N GLY A 350 3.38 21.08 9.09
CA GLY A 350 4.08 21.37 10.35
C GLY A 350 3.35 20.91 11.62
N GLY A 351 2.35 20.03 11.51
CA GLY A 351 1.49 19.56 12.59
C GLY A 351 0.26 20.43 12.83
N PHE A 352 -0.07 21.34 11.91
CA PHE A 352 -1.29 22.16 11.98
C PHE A 352 -2.51 21.52 11.29
N PHE A 353 -2.29 20.59 10.35
CA PHE A 353 -3.38 19.86 9.72
C PHE A 353 -3.92 18.77 10.66
N PHE A 354 -5.22 18.46 10.60
CA PHE A 354 -5.85 17.47 11.48
C PHE A 354 -5.09 16.12 11.39
N PRO A 355 -4.77 15.47 12.53
CA PRO A 355 -5.28 15.68 13.90
C PRO A 355 -4.61 16.79 14.72
N GLY A 356 -3.69 17.57 14.15
CA GLY A 356 -3.06 18.69 14.84
C GLY A 356 -2.01 18.27 15.87
N SER A 357 -1.27 17.19 15.59
CA SER A 357 -0.22 16.63 16.45
C SER A 357 1.14 16.59 15.74
N GLN A 358 2.22 16.58 16.52
CA GLN A 358 3.57 16.29 16.03
C GLN A 358 3.82 14.79 15.82
N ASP A 359 2.87 13.93 16.20
CA ASP A 359 2.99 12.47 16.05
C ASP A 359 3.06 12.04 14.58
N GLY A 360 2.50 12.83 13.67
CA GLY A 360 2.60 12.60 12.23
C GLY A 360 3.96 12.99 11.62
N ASN A 361 4.92 13.50 12.40
CA ASN A 361 6.17 14.00 11.82
C ASN A 361 7.12 12.84 11.41
N ILE A 362 8.08 13.16 10.53
CA ILE A 362 9.01 12.19 9.91
C ILE A 362 10.00 11.55 10.92
N ASP A 363 10.22 12.18 12.07
CA ASP A 363 11.10 11.67 13.15
C ASP A 363 10.41 10.60 14.02
N LYS A 364 9.10 10.42 13.88
CA LYS A 364 8.32 9.42 14.62
C LYS A 364 8.42 8.07 13.95
N CYS A 365 9.47 7.33 14.30
CA CYS A 365 9.85 6.08 13.66
C CYS A 365 9.56 4.82 14.49
N GLY A 366 8.68 4.89 15.49
CA GLY A 366 8.39 3.79 16.40
C GLY A 366 9.29 3.83 17.64
N GLU A 367 9.10 2.87 18.55
CA GLU A 367 9.89 2.76 19.77
C GLU A 367 10.11 1.31 20.19
N GLY A 368 11.04 1.09 21.13
CA GLY A 368 11.31 -0.24 21.66
C GLY A 368 11.64 -1.24 20.55
N ALA A 369 10.89 -2.34 20.50
CA ALA A 369 11.05 -3.37 19.46
C ALA A 369 10.50 -2.91 18.09
N GLY A 370 9.56 -1.97 18.06
CA GLY A 370 8.96 -1.40 16.85
C GLY A 370 9.74 -0.25 16.23
N LEU A 371 10.93 0.10 16.74
CA LEU A 371 11.77 1.13 16.13
C LEU A 371 12.13 0.77 14.67
N GLY A 372 11.82 1.66 13.74
CA GLY A 372 11.93 1.49 12.29
C GLY A 372 10.68 0.92 11.61
N TYR A 373 9.66 0.50 12.37
CA TYR A 373 8.41 -0.10 11.85
C TYR A 373 7.23 0.90 11.77
N ASN A 374 7.50 2.18 12.00
CA ASN A 374 6.58 3.28 11.75
C ASN A 374 7.22 4.27 10.77
N VAL A 375 6.53 4.59 9.68
CA VAL A 375 7.05 5.48 8.63
C VAL A 375 6.01 6.54 8.31
N ASN A 376 6.34 7.80 8.62
CA ASN A 376 5.52 8.94 8.28
C ASN A 376 6.10 9.68 7.06
N ILE A 377 5.29 9.82 6.01
CA ILE A 377 5.56 10.65 4.84
C ILE A 377 4.72 11.92 4.99
N ALA A 378 5.27 12.87 5.74
CA ALA A 378 4.59 14.06 6.22
C ALA A 378 4.68 15.22 5.21
N TRP A 379 3.61 15.46 4.46
CA TRP A 379 3.57 16.50 3.44
C TRP A 379 3.40 17.90 4.02
N SER A 380 4.25 18.83 3.61
CA SER A 380 4.14 20.25 3.97
C SER A 380 4.50 21.13 2.77
N GLY A 381 3.88 22.32 2.68
CA GLY A 381 4.31 23.35 1.73
C GLY A 381 3.72 23.23 0.31
N GLY A 382 2.59 22.57 0.12
CA GLY A 382 1.88 22.54 -1.16
C GLY A 382 0.76 21.51 -1.26
N ARG A 383 0.04 21.55 -2.38
CA ARG A 383 -0.96 20.54 -2.74
C ARG A 383 -0.26 19.41 -3.50
N MET A 384 -0.26 18.20 -2.94
CA MET A 384 0.37 17.05 -3.58
C MET A 384 -0.57 16.39 -4.61
N GLY A 385 -0.02 15.74 -5.62
CA GLY A 385 -0.76 14.96 -6.60
C GLY A 385 -0.02 13.69 -6.99
N ASP A 386 -0.30 13.19 -8.19
CA ASP A 386 0.15 11.87 -8.65
C ASP A 386 1.67 11.72 -8.62
N ALA A 387 2.42 12.75 -9.03
CA ALA A 387 3.88 12.68 -9.09
C ALA A 387 4.48 12.46 -7.70
N GLU A 388 3.99 13.15 -6.68
CA GLU A 388 4.48 13.02 -5.31
C GLU A 388 4.11 11.67 -4.70
N TYR A 389 2.88 11.19 -4.90
CA TYR A 389 2.45 9.88 -4.42
C TYR A 389 3.20 8.72 -5.11
N ILE A 390 3.35 8.76 -6.44
CA ILE A 390 4.14 7.74 -7.17
C ILE A 390 5.61 7.77 -6.74
N THR A 391 6.18 8.95 -6.50
CA THR A 391 7.55 9.07 -5.99
C THR A 391 7.68 8.49 -4.59
N ALA A 392 6.75 8.79 -3.67
CA ALA A 392 6.72 8.21 -2.33
C ALA A 392 6.63 6.68 -2.37
N PHE A 393 5.77 6.14 -3.24
CA PHE A 393 5.63 4.69 -3.40
C PHE A 393 6.91 4.05 -3.91
N THR A 394 7.50 4.59 -4.98
CA THR A 394 8.67 3.97 -5.63
C THR A 394 9.97 4.16 -4.87
N GLN A 395 10.11 5.23 -4.09
CA GLN A 395 11.36 5.58 -3.39
C GLN A 395 11.37 5.18 -1.91
N ILE A 396 10.20 5.07 -1.27
CA ILE A 396 10.10 4.82 0.18
C ILE A 396 9.28 3.55 0.44
N ILE A 397 8.01 3.54 0.02
CA ILE A 397 7.06 2.51 0.47
C ILE A 397 7.43 1.13 -0.08
N MET A 398 7.61 1.01 -1.40
CA MET A 398 7.90 -0.28 -2.02
C MET A 398 9.27 -0.85 -1.58
N PRO A 399 10.37 -0.06 -1.53
CA PRO A 399 11.63 -0.56 -0.98
C PRO A 399 11.49 -1.11 0.45
N ILE A 400 10.86 -0.36 1.36
CA ILE A 400 10.65 -0.78 2.75
C ILE A 400 9.75 -2.03 2.80
N ALA A 401 8.66 -2.05 2.02
CA ALA A 401 7.72 -3.16 1.99
C ALA A 401 8.34 -4.46 1.45
N TYR A 402 9.21 -4.38 0.44
CA TYR A 402 9.95 -5.53 -0.06
C TYR A 402 10.93 -6.08 0.99
N GLN A 403 11.63 -5.19 1.71
CA GLN A 403 12.52 -5.59 2.80
C GLN A 403 11.75 -6.21 3.97
N PHE A 404 10.60 -5.63 4.33
CA PHE A 404 9.73 -6.17 5.39
C PHE A 404 9.08 -7.50 4.98
N ASN A 405 8.84 -7.73 3.69
CA ASN A 405 8.29 -8.97 3.14
C ASN A 405 6.99 -9.42 3.86
N PRO A 406 5.91 -8.60 3.79
CA PRO A 406 4.68 -8.84 4.53
C PRO A 406 3.95 -10.12 4.07
N GLU A 407 3.13 -10.63 4.97
CA GLU A 407 2.26 -11.79 4.75
C GLU A 407 0.81 -11.39 4.46
N LEU A 408 0.44 -10.17 4.82
CA LEU A 408 -0.83 -9.53 4.53
C LEU A 408 -0.59 -8.03 4.37
N VAL A 409 -1.24 -7.41 3.38
CA VAL A 409 -1.27 -5.95 3.22
C VAL A 409 -2.70 -5.46 3.50
N LEU A 410 -2.81 -4.52 4.42
CA LEU A 410 -4.04 -3.78 4.70
C LEU A 410 -3.83 -2.33 4.26
N VAL A 411 -4.83 -1.75 3.61
CA VAL A 411 -4.79 -0.34 3.20
C VAL A 411 -5.90 0.40 3.88
N SER A 412 -5.53 1.38 4.72
CA SER A 412 -6.43 2.44 5.17
C SER A 412 -6.71 3.33 3.96
N ALA A 413 -7.79 2.99 3.26
CA ALA A 413 -8.08 3.49 1.92
C ALA A 413 -8.97 4.74 1.98
N GLY A 414 -8.40 5.85 2.44
CA GLY A 414 -9.00 7.17 2.34
C GLY A 414 -8.86 7.76 0.94
N PHE A 415 -9.90 8.40 0.42
CA PHE A 415 -9.85 9.06 -0.90
C PHE A 415 -9.99 10.58 -0.80
N ASP A 416 -9.66 11.15 0.36
CA ASP A 416 -9.69 12.59 0.62
C ASP A 416 -8.43 13.33 0.17
N ALA A 417 -7.36 12.62 -0.19
CA ALA A 417 -6.26 13.22 -0.96
C ALA A 417 -6.63 13.42 -2.45
N ALA A 418 -7.79 12.90 -2.87
CA ALA A 418 -8.20 12.94 -4.27
C ALA A 418 -8.53 14.36 -4.75
N VAL A 419 -8.38 14.59 -6.05
CA VAL A 419 -8.82 15.80 -6.70
C VAL A 419 -10.30 16.09 -6.40
N GLY A 420 -10.61 17.31 -6.00
CA GLY A 420 -11.97 17.76 -5.71
C GLY A 420 -12.48 17.44 -4.30
N ASP A 421 -11.68 16.78 -3.44
CA ASP A 421 -12.06 16.56 -2.05
C ASP A 421 -12.13 17.88 -1.26
N PRO A 422 -13.21 18.12 -0.49
CA PRO A 422 -13.39 19.37 0.25
C PRO A 422 -12.50 19.51 1.49
N LEU A 423 -11.93 18.43 2.04
CA LEU A 423 -11.14 18.45 3.27
C LEU A 423 -9.63 18.34 3.02
N GLY A 424 -9.20 17.41 2.17
CA GLY A 424 -7.77 17.19 1.93
C GLY A 424 -7.10 18.27 1.08
N ASN A 425 -7.83 18.82 0.10
CA ASN A 425 -7.35 19.83 -0.85
C ASN A 425 -6.10 19.41 -1.64
N TYR A 426 -5.91 18.12 -1.89
CA TYR A 426 -4.85 17.60 -2.76
C TYR A 426 -5.39 17.35 -4.18
N ARG A 427 -4.56 16.75 -5.06
CA ARG A 427 -4.85 16.58 -6.49
C ARG A 427 -4.55 15.17 -6.98
N VAL A 428 -4.64 14.16 -6.11
CA VAL A 428 -4.42 12.76 -6.49
C VAL A 428 -5.57 12.29 -7.38
N THR A 429 -5.28 11.73 -8.56
CA THR A 429 -6.31 11.25 -9.48
C THR A 429 -6.80 9.86 -9.08
N PRO A 430 -8.05 9.49 -9.46
CA PRO A 430 -8.50 8.10 -9.40
C PRO A 430 -7.53 7.10 -10.04
N ALA A 431 -6.89 7.49 -11.16
CA ALA A 431 -5.90 6.68 -11.84
C ALA A 431 -4.69 6.40 -10.93
N CYS A 432 -4.18 7.40 -10.20
CA CYS A 432 -3.07 7.21 -9.28
C CYS A 432 -3.36 6.16 -8.19
N TYR A 433 -4.56 6.15 -7.59
CA TYR A 433 -4.92 5.13 -6.60
C TYR A 433 -4.89 3.70 -7.16
N SER A 434 -5.23 3.52 -8.44
CA SER A 434 -5.13 2.22 -9.11
C SER A 434 -3.66 1.78 -9.31
N HIS A 435 -2.75 2.72 -9.58
CA HIS A 435 -1.30 2.45 -9.65
C HIS A 435 -0.72 2.11 -8.27
N MET A 436 -1.14 2.83 -7.23
CA MET A 436 -0.77 2.51 -5.84
C MET A 436 -1.24 1.10 -5.44
N THR A 437 -2.50 0.77 -5.78
CA THR A 437 -3.06 -0.58 -5.59
C THR A 437 -2.24 -1.64 -6.32
N HIS A 438 -1.94 -1.40 -7.61
CA HIS A 438 -1.14 -2.33 -8.42
C HIS A 438 0.24 -2.59 -7.83
N MET A 439 0.94 -1.56 -7.36
CA MET A 439 2.24 -1.72 -6.71
C MET A 439 2.16 -2.63 -5.48
N LEU A 440 1.12 -2.47 -4.64
CA LEU A 440 0.91 -3.28 -3.44
C LEU A 440 0.50 -4.73 -3.75
N MET A 441 -0.16 -5.00 -4.89
CA MET A 441 -0.52 -6.37 -5.30
C MET A 441 0.68 -7.29 -5.53
N GLY A 442 1.87 -6.73 -5.76
CA GLY A 442 3.10 -7.50 -5.86
C GLY A 442 3.55 -8.10 -4.52
N LEU A 443 3.01 -7.65 -3.39
CA LEU A 443 3.41 -8.08 -2.06
C LEU A 443 2.51 -9.20 -1.52
N ALA A 444 2.96 -9.89 -0.47
CA ALA A 444 2.14 -10.83 0.31
C ALA A 444 1.43 -11.95 -0.49
N ASN A 445 1.98 -12.34 -1.64
CA ASN A 445 1.31 -13.22 -2.60
C ASN A 445 -0.06 -12.68 -3.05
N GLY A 446 -0.18 -11.36 -3.26
CA GLY A 446 -1.42 -10.69 -3.64
C GLY A 446 -2.46 -10.54 -2.53
N ARG A 447 -2.16 -10.92 -1.28
CA ARG A 447 -3.08 -10.81 -0.14
C ARG A 447 -3.20 -9.37 0.32
N LEU A 448 -4.21 -8.69 -0.22
CA LEU A 448 -4.42 -7.25 -0.08
C LEU A 448 -5.89 -6.95 0.26
N ALA A 449 -6.12 -6.12 1.27
CA ALA A 449 -7.45 -5.59 1.59
C ALA A 449 -7.45 -4.06 1.54
N LEU A 450 -8.34 -3.47 0.72
CA LEU A 450 -8.60 -2.03 0.72
C LEU A 450 -9.78 -1.74 1.63
N ILE A 451 -9.60 -0.89 2.64
CA ILE A 451 -10.59 -0.65 3.70
C ILE A 451 -10.94 0.83 3.71
N LEU A 452 -12.18 1.17 3.35
CA LEU A 452 -12.57 2.58 3.21
C LEU A 452 -12.42 3.36 4.52
N GLU A 453 -11.66 4.46 4.46
CA GLU A 453 -11.50 5.45 5.54
C GLU A 453 -12.20 6.77 5.14
N GLY A 454 -11.46 7.86 4.88
CA GLY A 454 -11.95 9.16 4.45
C GLY A 454 -12.29 9.28 2.96
N GLY A 455 -12.45 10.52 2.50
CA GLY A 455 -12.90 10.88 1.16
C GLY A 455 -14.37 11.32 1.12
N TYR A 456 -14.60 12.57 0.73
CA TYR A 456 -15.86 13.28 0.98
C TYR A 456 -16.47 13.90 -0.29
N ASN A 457 -15.74 13.91 -1.40
CA ASN A 457 -16.31 14.13 -2.72
C ASN A 457 -16.87 12.82 -3.30
N LEU A 458 -18.21 12.71 -3.42
CA LEU A 458 -18.88 11.48 -3.85
C LEU A 458 -18.44 10.96 -5.23
N MET A 459 -18.07 11.85 -6.15
CA MET A 459 -17.56 11.46 -7.46
C MET A 459 -16.13 10.93 -7.34
N SER A 460 -15.24 11.67 -6.70
CA SER A 460 -13.83 11.29 -6.58
C SER A 460 -13.64 9.99 -5.82
N ILE A 461 -14.37 9.77 -4.71
CA ILE A 461 -14.27 8.53 -3.93
C ILE A 461 -14.78 7.31 -4.70
N SER A 462 -15.87 7.47 -5.46
CA SER A 462 -16.49 6.37 -6.19
C SER A 462 -15.66 5.98 -7.42
N GLU A 463 -15.12 6.96 -8.16
CA GLU A 463 -14.14 6.72 -9.24
C GLU A 463 -12.88 6.03 -8.69
N SER A 464 -12.30 6.56 -7.61
CA SER A 464 -11.03 6.05 -7.06
C SER A 464 -11.17 4.61 -6.56
N MET A 465 -12.20 4.31 -5.76
CA MET A 465 -12.44 2.95 -5.29
C MET A 465 -12.75 1.99 -6.45
N ALA A 466 -13.48 2.43 -7.47
CA ALA A 466 -13.79 1.60 -8.63
C ALA A 466 -12.54 1.27 -9.45
N MET A 467 -11.63 2.22 -9.67
CA MET A 467 -10.37 1.97 -10.36
C MET A 467 -9.44 1.06 -9.54
N CYS A 468 -9.37 1.22 -8.22
CA CYS A 468 -8.64 0.26 -7.38
C CYS A 468 -9.23 -1.15 -7.51
N THR A 469 -10.55 -1.27 -7.44
CA THR A 469 -11.26 -2.54 -7.53
C THR A 469 -11.06 -3.21 -8.90
N SER A 470 -11.02 -2.42 -9.99
CA SER A 470 -10.82 -2.95 -11.33
C SER A 470 -9.42 -3.56 -11.49
N VAL A 471 -8.39 -2.91 -10.93
CA VAL A 471 -7.01 -3.42 -10.90
C VAL A 471 -6.90 -4.69 -10.06
N LEU A 472 -7.56 -4.76 -8.88
CA LEU A 472 -7.63 -6.01 -8.10
C LEU A 472 -8.27 -7.18 -8.88
N LEU A 473 -9.21 -6.86 -9.77
CA LEU A 473 -9.84 -7.81 -10.68
C LEU A 473 -9.00 -8.17 -11.91
N GLY A 474 -7.80 -7.59 -12.05
CA GLY A 474 -6.89 -7.85 -13.16
C GLY A 474 -7.05 -6.91 -14.35
N GLU A 475 -7.74 -5.78 -14.20
CA GLU A 475 -7.72 -4.78 -15.28
C GLU A 475 -6.38 -4.03 -15.31
N PRO A 476 -5.86 -3.69 -16.49
CA PRO A 476 -4.61 -2.94 -16.59
C PRO A 476 -4.78 -1.55 -15.98
N CYS A 477 -3.72 -1.04 -15.36
CA CYS A 477 -3.72 0.33 -14.86
C CYS A 477 -3.99 1.32 -16.01
N PRO A 478 -4.85 2.33 -15.81
CA PRO A 478 -5.04 3.42 -16.76
C PRO A 478 -3.72 4.19 -16.95
N MET A 479 -3.61 4.92 -18.06
CA MET A 479 -2.50 5.87 -18.19
C MET A 479 -2.62 6.94 -17.11
N LEU A 480 -1.51 7.24 -16.44
CA LEU A 480 -1.41 8.46 -15.66
C LEU A 480 -1.30 9.61 -16.66
N ASP A 481 -2.33 10.45 -16.75
CA ASP A 481 -2.23 11.65 -17.57
C ASP A 481 -1.06 12.49 -17.05
N SER A 482 -0.23 12.98 -17.96
CA SER A 482 0.62 14.11 -17.62
C SER A 482 -0.35 15.24 -17.29
N MET A 483 -0.50 15.58 -16.02
CA MET A 483 -1.15 16.83 -15.64
C MET A 483 -0.32 17.96 -16.26
N VAL A 484 -0.65 18.32 -17.50
CA VAL A 484 -0.18 19.54 -18.15
C VAL A 484 -0.69 20.65 -17.25
N ALA A 485 0.18 21.09 -16.35
CA ALA A 485 0.08 22.32 -15.59
C ALA A 485 -1.34 22.69 -15.17
N MET A 486 -1.95 21.95 -14.23
CA MET A 486 -2.87 22.66 -13.34
C MET A 486 -2.03 23.70 -12.60
N PRO A 487 -2.33 25.01 -12.69
CA PRO A 487 -1.50 26.04 -12.07
C PRO A 487 -1.23 25.67 -10.61
N ARG A 488 0.05 25.75 -10.23
CA ARG A 488 0.50 25.48 -8.87
C ARG A 488 -0.20 26.39 -7.89
#